data_AF-A0A7V5CJB4-F1
#
_entry.id   AF-A0A7V5CJB4-F1
#
_cell.length_a   1.000
_cell.length_b   1.000
_cell.length_c   1.000
_cell.angle_alpha   90.00
_cell.angle_beta   90.00
_cell.angle_gamma   90.00
#
_symmetry.space_group_name_H-M   'P 1'
#
loop_
_entity.id
_entity.type
_entity.pdbx_description
1 polymer ?
#
loop_
_entity_poly.entity_id
_entity_poly.type
_entity_poly.pdbx_seq_one_letter_code
_entity_poly.pdbx_strand_id
1 'polypeptide(L)'
;MWFLIIIGIIIIAILYFIAIYNSLVSLKTRTEEAWSDITVQLKRRYDLIPNLVNAVKAYASHEKELFEKVAEARAAAISAKNIKEQEQAENTLSQALKSVFAVAENYPNLKANENFLSLQDDLTDTENKIEAARRFYNANVRDLNIKIQTFPSNIVANIFKFHPKELFDVDISQKKEIESAPKVEA
;
A
#
# COMPACT_ATOMS: atom_id res chain seq x y z
N MET A 1 -6.27 -4.63 56.22
CA MET A 1 -7.20 -4.03 55.22
C MET A 1 -6.45 -3.33 54.08
N TRP A 2 -5.53 -2.39 54.36
CA TRP A 2 -4.73 -1.70 53.34
C TRP A 2 -3.89 -2.62 52.43
N PHE A 3 -3.29 -3.67 52.98
CA PHE A 3 -2.52 -4.65 52.20
C PHE A 3 -3.35 -5.33 51.09
N LEU A 4 -4.61 -5.69 51.38
CA LEU A 4 -5.52 -6.29 50.40
C LEU A 4 -5.91 -5.28 49.31
N ILE A 5 -6.04 -4.00 49.66
CA ILE A 5 -6.32 -2.91 48.70
C ILE A 5 -5.13 -2.75 47.74
N ILE A 6 -3.90 -2.73 48.27
CA ILE A 6 -2.68 -2.62 47.46
C ILE A 6 -2.55 -3.80 46.49
N ILE A 7 -2.78 -5.03 46.96
CA ILE A 7 -2.78 -6.23 46.11
C ILE A 7 -3.83 -6.12 45.01
N GLY A 8 -5.05 -5.69 45.34
CA GLY A 8 -6.12 -5.50 44.36
C GLY A 8 -5.72 -4.50 43.27
N ILE A 9 -5.12 -3.37 43.63
CA ILE A 9 -4.64 -2.36 42.68
C ILE A 9 -3.54 -2.93 41.77
N ILE A 10 -2.59 -3.68 42.33
CA ILE A 10 -1.51 -4.32 41.56
C ILE A 10 -2.09 -5.31 40.54
N ILE A 11 -3.05 -6.14 40.95
CA ILE A 11 -3.70 -7.10 40.05
C ILE A 11 -4.39 -6.38 38.89
N ILE A 12 -5.13 -5.31 39.17
CA ILE A 12 -5.80 -4.50 38.13
C ILE A 12 -4.77 -3.88 37.18
N ALA A 13 -3.67 -3.35 37.70
CA ALA A 13 -2.60 -2.77 36.88
C ALA A 13 -1.95 -3.81 35.96
N ILE A 14 -1.71 -5.03 36.46
CA ILE A 14 -1.17 -6.15 35.67
C ILE A 14 -2.15 -6.57 34.57
N LEU A 15 -3.43 -6.75 34.89
CA LEU A 15 -4.45 -7.11 33.91
C LEU A 15 -4.58 -6.05 32.81
N TYR A 16 -4.52 -4.77 33.19
CA TYR A 16 -4.55 -3.65 32.26
C TYR A 16 -3.30 -3.64 31.34
N PHE A 17 -2.12 -3.90 31.89
CA PHE A 17 -0.88 -4.02 31.13
C PHE A 17 -0.93 -5.16 30.10
N ILE A 18 -1.45 -6.32 30.50
CA ILE A 18 -1.66 -7.47 29.60
C ILE A 18 -2.64 -7.11 28.48
N ALA A 19 -3.73 -6.40 28.79
CA ALA A 19 -4.71 -5.97 27.80
C ALA A 19 -4.11 -5.00 26.75
N ILE A 20 -3.27 -4.05 27.18
CA ILE A 20 -2.54 -3.16 26.26
C ILE A 20 -1.60 -3.95 25.36
N TYR A 21 -0.79 -4.83 25.93
CA TYR A 21 0.17 -5.63 25.18
C TYR A 21 -0.53 -6.47 24.11
N ASN A 22 -1.59 -7.19 24.48
CA ASN A 22 -2.36 -8.01 23.53
C ASN A 22 -2.99 -7.16 22.41
N SER A 23 -3.46 -5.95 22.74
CA SER A 23 -3.97 -5.04 21.72
C SER A 23 -2.89 -4.53 20.77
N LEU A 24 -1.68 -4.25 21.25
CA LEU A 24 -0.56 -3.84 20.40
C LEU A 24 -0.12 -4.98 19.48
N VAL A 25 -0.05 -6.20 20.00
CA VAL A 25 0.21 -7.41 19.19
C VAL A 25 -0.87 -7.57 18.11
N SER A 26 -2.14 -7.45 18.47
CA SER A 26 -3.25 -7.55 17.52
C SER A 26 -3.15 -6.52 16.39
N LEU A 27 -2.87 -5.25 16.71
CA LEU A 27 -2.70 -4.20 15.70
C LEU A 27 -1.48 -4.46 14.80
N LYS A 28 -0.37 -4.93 15.38
CA LYS A 28 0.82 -5.30 14.60
C LYS A 28 0.50 -6.42 13.60
N THR A 29 -0.15 -7.49 14.06
CA THR A 29 -0.54 -8.62 13.20
C THR A 29 -1.49 -8.18 12.09
N ARG A 30 -2.51 -7.37 12.40
CA ARG A 30 -3.43 -6.84 11.37
C ARG A 30 -2.72 -5.97 10.33
N THR A 31 -1.75 -5.16 10.74
CA THR A 31 -0.92 -4.39 9.80
C THR A 31 -0.08 -5.30 8.90
N GLU A 32 0.46 -6.40 9.43
CA GLU A 32 1.22 -7.39 8.64
C GLU A 32 0.32 -8.17 7.68
N GLU A 33 -0.89 -8.56 8.11
CA GLU A 33 -1.91 -9.18 7.26
C GLU A 33 -2.33 -8.25 6.11
N ALA A 34 -2.64 -6.98 6.43
CA ALA A 34 -3.01 -6.00 5.42
C ALA A 34 -1.87 -5.74 4.40
N TRP A 35 -0.61 -5.79 4.84
CA TRP A 35 0.53 -5.72 3.92
C TRP A 35 0.60 -6.97 3.03
N SER A 36 0.36 -8.16 3.58
CA SER A 36 0.29 -9.40 2.80
C SER A 36 -0.77 -9.31 1.71
N ASP A 37 -1.96 -8.79 2.02
CA ASP A 37 -3.04 -8.59 1.04
C ASP A 37 -2.62 -7.69 -0.11
N ILE A 38 -1.90 -6.59 0.16
CA ILE A 38 -1.31 -5.73 -0.88
C ILE A 38 -0.37 -6.55 -1.75
N THR A 39 0.61 -7.24 -1.16
CA THR A 39 1.62 -7.99 -1.93
C THR A 39 1.04 -9.08 -2.83
N VAL A 40 -0.07 -9.71 -2.42
CA VAL A 40 -0.80 -10.67 -3.27
C VAL A 40 -1.35 -9.99 -4.51
N GLN A 41 -1.97 -8.81 -4.37
CA GLN A 41 -2.51 -8.08 -5.53
C GLN A 41 -1.40 -7.50 -6.41
N LEU A 42 -0.30 -7.01 -5.82
CA LEU A 42 0.88 -6.58 -6.56
C LEU A 42 1.43 -7.70 -7.44
N LYS A 43 1.60 -8.89 -6.86
CA LYS A 43 2.05 -10.07 -7.60
C LYS A 43 1.10 -10.41 -8.75
N ARG A 44 -0.21 -10.45 -8.51
CA ARG A 44 -1.22 -10.69 -9.56
C ARG A 44 -1.06 -9.70 -10.71
N ARG A 45 -0.88 -8.41 -10.40
CA ARG A 45 -0.65 -7.36 -11.41
C ARG A 45 0.60 -7.66 -12.26
N TYR A 46 1.71 -8.01 -11.61
CA TYR A 46 2.97 -8.33 -12.29
C TYR A 46 2.88 -9.56 -13.18
N ASP A 47 2.10 -10.56 -12.78
CA ASP A 47 1.93 -11.80 -13.54
C ASP A 47 1.04 -11.60 -14.78
N LEU A 48 0.12 -10.62 -14.74
CA LEU A 48 -0.76 -10.28 -15.87
C LEU A 48 -0.07 -9.42 -16.94
N ILE A 49 0.89 -8.58 -16.58
CA ILE A 49 1.54 -7.63 -17.49
C ILE A 49 2.17 -8.27 -18.73
N PRO A 50 2.93 -9.38 -18.65
CA PRO A 50 3.49 -10.02 -19.84
C PRO A 50 2.42 -10.45 -20.85
N ASN A 51 1.28 -10.95 -20.35
CA ASN A 51 0.15 -11.36 -21.21
C ASN A 51 -0.49 -10.14 -21.88
N LEU A 52 -0.66 -9.03 -21.16
CA LEU A 52 -1.13 -7.77 -21.74
C LEU A 52 -0.18 -7.29 -22.84
N VAL A 53 1.11 -7.23 -22.56
CA VAL A 53 2.14 -6.78 -23.53
C VAL A 53 2.12 -7.65 -24.78
N ASN A 54 1.99 -8.98 -24.64
CA ASN A 54 1.91 -9.89 -25.78
C ASN A 54 0.63 -9.68 -26.61
N ALA A 55 -0.52 -9.47 -25.95
CA ALA A 55 -1.78 -9.17 -26.65
C ALA A 55 -1.69 -7.86 -27.44
N VAL A 56 -1.11 -6.80 -26.85
CA VAL A 56 -0.95 -5.50 -27.53
C VAL A 56 0.07 -5.59 -28.67
N LYS A 57 1.20 -6.29 -28.47
CA LYS A 57 2.23 -6.49 -29.51
C LYS A 57 1.70 -7.14 -30.79
N ALA A 58 0.69 -8.01 -30.70
CA ALA A 58 0.10 -8.66 -31.86
C ALA A 58 -0.56 -7.67 -32.84
N TYR A 59 -0.95 -6.48 -32.36
CA TYR A 59 -1.65 -5.46 -33.15
C TYR A 59 -0.84 -4.15 -33.29
N ALA A 60 -0.03 -3.80 -32.30
CA ALA A 60 0.69 -2.53 -32.18
C ALA A 60 2.21 -2.76 -32.07
N SER A 61 2.79 -3.55 -32.98
CA SER A 61 4.21 -3.94 -32.93
C SER A 61 5.20 -2.77 -33.06
N HIS A 62 4.75 -1.62 -33.58
CA HIS A 62 5.54 -0.40 -33.73
C HIS A 62 5.72 0.38 -32.41
N GLU A 63 4.96 0.07 -31.36
CA GLU A 63 4.97 0.74 -30.04
C GLU A 63 6.11 0.23 -29.13
N LYS A 64 7.33 0.13 -29.67
CA LYS A 64 8.48 -0.46 -28.96
C LYS A 64 8.83 0.26 -27.67
N GLU A 65 8.86 1.59 -27.71
CA GLU A 65 9.20 2.45 -26.56
C GLU A 65 8.20 2.25 -25.41
N LEU A 66 6.91 2.05 -25.73
CA LEU A 66 5.88 1.77 -24.74
C LEU A 66 6.13 0.43 -24.04
N PHE A 67 6.45 -0.63 -24.80
CA PHE A 67 6.70 -1.95 -24.22
C PHE A 67 7.97 -1.97 -23.35
N GLU A 68 8.99 -1.20 -23.73
CA GLU A 68 10.20 -1.02 -22.92
C GLU A 68 9.89 -0.31 -21.60
N LYS A 69 9.17 0.81 -21.64
CA LYS A 69 8.71 1.53 -20.43
C LYS A 69 7.91 0.64 -19.48
N VAL A 70 7.01 -0.18 -20.00
CA VAL A 70 6.22 -1.12 -19.17
C VAL A 70 7.11 -2.20 -18.55
N ALA A 71 8.06 -2.74 -19.32
CA ALA A 71 8.98 -3.76 -18.84
C ALA A 71 9.91 -3.21 -17.74
N GLU A 72 10.45 -2.01 -17.94
CA GLU A 72 11.28 -1.30 -16.96
C GLU A 72 10.50 -0.96 -15.69
N ALA A 73 9.29 -0.40 -15.82
CA ALA A 73 8.44 -0.07 -14.69
C ALA A 73 8.07 -1.32 -13.88
N ARG A 74 7.77 -2.44 -14.55
CA ARG A 74 7.54 -3.74 -13.89
C ARG A 74 8.79 -4.24 -13.16
N ALA A 75 9.96 -4.13 -13.77
CA ALA A 75 11.21 -4.56 -13.15
C ALA A 75 11.55 -3.71 -11.91
N ALA A 76 11.35 -2.39 -11.98
CA ALA A 76 11.49 -1.49 -10.85
C ALA A 76 10.51 -1.86 -9.71
N ALA A 77 9.25 -2.12 -10.05
CA ALA A 77 8.22 -2.51 -9.08
C ALA A 77 8.52 -3.82 -8.35
N ILE A 78 9.10 -4.81 -9.04
CA ILE A 78 9.50 -6.09 -8.45
C ILE A 78 10.77 -5.98 -7.60
N SER A 79 11.66 -5.05 -7.93
CA SER A 79 12.98 -4.91 -7.28
C SER A 79 12.99 -3.94 -6.09
N ALA A 80 11.90 -3.20 -5.88
CA ALA A 80 11.73 -2.31 -4.75
C ALA A 80 11.92 -3.04 -3.40
N LYS A 81 12.67 -2.42 -2.48
CA LYS A 81 13.08 -3.06 -1.21
C LYS A 81 12.37 -2.54 0.02
N ASN A 82 11.80 -1.35 -0.07
CA ASN A 82 11.07 -0.70 1.02
C ASN A 82 9.75 -0.11 0.51
N ILE A 83 8.89 0.28 1.45
CA ILE A 83 7.52 0.75 1.16
C ILE A 83 7.54 1.98 0.25
N LYS A 84 8.49 2.89 0.45
CA LYS A 84 8.61 4.11 -0.36
C LYS A 84 9.08 3.83 -1.79
N GLU A 85 10.09 2.98 -1.96
CA GLU A 85 10.53 2.53 -3.29
C GLU A 85 9.40 1.78 -4.00
N GLN A 86 8.67 0.93 -3.26
CA GLN A 86 7.52 0.21 -3.79
C GLN A 86 6.46 1.18 -4.29
N GLU A 87 6.10 2.18 -3.50
CA GLU A 87 5.12 3.20 -3.85
C GLU A 87 5.49 3.94 -5.13
N GLN A 88 6.72 4.43 -5.24
CA GLN A 88 7.20 5.15 -6.42
C GLN A 88 7.19 4.28 -7.68
N ALA A 89 7.65 3.03 -7.56
CA ALA A 89 7.67 2.10 -8.67
C ALA A 89 6.24 1.69 -9.09
N GLU A 90 5.35 1.49 -8.12
CA GLU A 90 3.94 1.19 -8.37
C GLU A 90 3.21 2.34 -9.08
N ASN A 91 3.49 3.59 -8.72
CA ASN A 91 2.96 4.77 -9.40
C ASN A 91 3.43 4.84 -10.86
N THR A 92 4.73 4.61 -11.08
CA THR A 92 5.32 4.60 -12.43
C THR A 92 4.71 3.49 -13.29
N LEU A 93 4.54 2.30 -12.73
CA LEU A 93 3.91 1.18 -13.44
C LEU A 93 2.44 1.46 -13.76
N SER A 94 1.69 2.06 -12.84
CA SER A 94 0.29 2.44 -13.07
C SER A 94 0.16 3.46 -14.20
N GLN A 95 1.08 4.42 -14.29
CA GLN A 95 1.13 5.37 -15.40
C GLN A 95 1.47 4.69 -16.73
N ALA A 96 2.44 3.77 -16.74
CA ALA A 96 2.79 3.01 -17.94
C ALA A 96 1.61 2.18 -18.46
N LEU A 97 0.84 1.53 -17.57
CA LEU A 97 -0.36 0.77 -17.94
C LEU A 97 -1.47 1.67 -18.51
N LYS A 98 -1.69 2.86 -17.94
CA LYS A 98 -2.62 3.84 -18.51
C LYS A 98 -2.23 4.22 -19.95
N SER A 99 -0.94 4.42 -20.21
CA SER A 99 -0.44 4.68 -21.56
C SER A 99 -0.71 3.52 -22.52
N VAL A 100 -0.59 2.27 -22.05
CA VAL A 100 -0.93 1.08 -22.86
C VAL A 100 -2.40 1.08 -23.25
N PHE A 101 -3.30 1.37 -22.31
CA PHE A 101 -4.73 1.42 -22.58
C PHE A 101 -5.10 2.57 -23.52
N ALA A 102 -4.46 3.73 -23.37
CA ALA A 102 -4.66 4.86 -24.28
C ALA A 102 -4.20 4.54 -25.71
N VAL A 103 -3.05 3.88 -25.86
CA VAL A 103 -2.54 3.46 -27.17
C VAL A 103 -3.49 2.46 -27.82
N ALA A 104 -4.07 1.53 -27.06
CA ALA A 104 -5.04 0.57 -27.56
C ALA A 104 -6.30 1.22 -28.18
N GLU A 105 -6.65 2.45 -27.79
CA GLU A 105 -7.77 3.18 -28.41
C GLU A 105 -7.53 3.49 -29.89
N ASN A 106 -6.28 3.63 -30.31
CA ASN A 106 -5.89 3.88 -31.70
C ASN A 106 -5.93 2.62 -32.58
N TYR A 107 -6.16 1.44 -31.98
CA TYR A 107 -6.17 0.16 -32.68
C TYR A 107 -7.53 -0.55 -32.52
N PRO A 108 -8.51 -0.30 -33.41
CA PRO A 108 -9.87 -0.82 -33.26
C PRO A 108 -9.96 -2.34 -33.12
N ASN A 109 -9.12 -3.09 -33.85
CA ASN A 109 -9.07 -4.56 -33.77
C ASN A 109 -8.55 -5.07 -32.42
N LEU A 110 -7.63 -4.34 -31.78
CA LEU A 110 -7.14 -4.65 -30.43
C LEU A 110 -8.20 -4.29 -29.38
N LYS A 111 -8.83 -3.12 -29.55
CA LYS A 111 -9.91 -2.65 -28.67
C LYS A 111 -11.11 -3.62 -28.64
N ALA A 112 -11.38 -4.30 -29.75
CA ALA A 112 -12.42 -5.32 -29.85
C ALA A 112 -11.95 -6.73 -29.49
N ASN A 113 -10.66 -6.94 -29.18
CA ASN A 113 -10.13 -8.26 -28.87
C ASN A 113 -10.55 -8.69 -27.45
N GLU A 114 -11.29 -9.80 -27.35
CA GLU A 114 -11.82 -10.31 -26.07
C GLU A 114 -10.72 -10.62 -25.03
N ASN A 115 -9.57 -11.17 -25.46
CA ASN A 115 -8.46 -11.46 -24.55
C ASN A 115 -7.84 -10.17 -23.99
N PHE A 116 -7.72 -9.13 -24.82
CA PHE A 116 -7.22 -7.83 -24.36
C PHE A 116 -8.20 -7.17 -23.38
N LEU A 117 -9.50 -7.18 -23.69
CA LEU A 117 -10.53 -6.64 -22.80
C LEU A 117 -10.54 -7.35 -21.45
N SER A 118 -10.46 -8.69 -21.44
CA SER A 118 -10.37 -9.47 -20.20
C SER A 118 -9.13 -9.10 -19.37
N LEU A 119 -7.97 -8.93 -20.01
CA LEU A 119 -6.73 -8.53 -19.31
C LEU A 119 -6.81 -7.10 -18.78
N GLN A 120 -7.43 -6.19 -19.53
CA GLN A 120 -7.70 -4.81 -19.09
C GLN A 120 -8.62 -4.79 -17.87
N ASP A 121 -9.69 -5.58 -17.88
CA ASP A 121 -10.62 -5.71 -16.77
C ASP A 121 -9.94 -6.31 -15.54
N ASP A 122 -9.17 -7.40 -15.70
CA ASP A 122 -8.42 -8.03 -14.60
C ASP A 122 -7.40 -7.09 -13.97
N LEU A 123 -6.68 -6.30 -14.78
CA LEU A 123 -5.72 -5.32 -14.29
C LEU A 123 -6.42 -4.16 -13.58
N THR A 124 -7.56 -3.69 -14.10
CA THR A 124 -8.37 -2.63 -13.49
C THR A 124 -8.97 -3.09 -12.16
N ASP A 125 -9.50 -4.30 -12.09
CA ASP A 125 -9.96 -4.94 -10.85
C ASP A 125 -8.82 -5.09 -9.84
N THR A 126 -7.64 -5.53 -10.30
CA THR A 126 -6.46 -5.65 -9.44
C THR A 126 -6.03 -4.29 -8.90
N GLU A 127 -6.05 -3.23 -9.71
CA GLU A 127 -5.75 -1.87 -9.26
C GLU A 127 -6.73 -1.38 -8.18
N ASN A 128 -8.03 -1.59 -8.40
CA ASN A 128 -9.05 -1.24 -7.43
C ASN A 128 -8.87 -1.99 -6.09
N LYS A 129 -8.47 -3.26 -6.15
CA LYS A 129 -8.15 -4.07 -4.98
C LYS A 129 -6.87 -3.61 -4.27
N ILE A 130 -5.84 -3.21 -5.01
CA ILE A 130 -4.62 -2.60 -4.46
C ILE A 130 -4.99 -1.33 -3.68
N GLU A 131 -5.80 -0.45 -4.26
CA GLU A 131 -6.23 0.79 -3.60
C GLU A 131 -7.08 0.52 -2.35
N ALA A 132 -7.97 -0.46 -2.38
CA ALA A 132 -8.73 -0.87 -1.20
C ALA A 132 -7.81 -1.45 -0.09
N ALA A 133 -6.91 -2.35 -0.45
CA ALA A 133 -5.95 -2.95 0.46
C ALA A 133 -4.99 -1.90 1.06
N ARG A 134 -4.55 -0.93 0.24
CA ARG A 134 -3.75 0.23 0.68
C ARG A 134 -4.48 1.04 1.75
N ARG A 135 -5.75 1.40 1.53
CA ARG A 135 -6.54 2.13 2.53
C ARG A 135 -6.67 1.35 3.83
N PHE A 136 -6.87 0.04 3.75
CA PHE A 136 -6.97 -0.83 4.92
C PHE A 136 -5.64 -0.94 5.67
N TYR A 137 -4.52 -1.14 4.97
CA TYR A 137 -3.18 -1.11 5.55
C TYR A 137 -2.89 0.22 6.25
N ASN A 138 -3.14 1.34 5.59
CA ASN A 138 -2.91 2.68 6.12
C ASN A 138 -3.75 2.96 7.37
N ALA A 139 -4.99 2.45 7.44
CA ALA A 139 -5.82 2.54 8.64
C ALA A 139 -5.19 1.77 9.81
N ASN A 140 -4.78 0.51 9.60
CA ASN A 140 -4.13 -0.31 10.64
C ASN A 140 -2.80 0.28 11.10
N VAL A 141 -1.97 0.78 10.17
CA VAL A 141 -0.72 1.51 10.49
C VAL A 141 -1.02 2.74 11.34
N ARG A 142 -2.03 3.53 10.98
CA ARG A 142 -2.44 4.72 11.74
C ARG A 142 -2.85 4.33 13.16
N ASP A 143 -3.71 3.34 13.32
CA ASP A 143 -4.19 2.89 14.63
C ASP A 143 -3.04 2.35 15.50
N LEU A 144 -2.13 1.58 14.91
CA LEU A 144 -0.91 1.12 15.57
C LEU A 144 -0.05 2.30 16.02
N ASN A 145 0.25 3.24 15.10
CA ASN A 145 1.09 4.39 15.36
C ASN A 145 0.51 5.32 16.43
N ILE A 146 -0.81 5.52 16.44
CA ILE A 146 -1.50 6.27 17.51
C ILE A 146 -1.34 5.54 18.84
N LYS A 147 -1.58 4.22 18.87
CA LYS A 147 -1.56 3.45 20.12
C LYS A 147 -0.19 3.37 20.75
N ILE A 148 0.88 3.23 19.97
CA ILE A 148 2.26 3.23 20.49
C ILE A 148 2.70 4.60 21.01
N GLN A 149 2.06 5.70 20.58
CA GLN A 149 2.37 7.06 21.02
C GLN A 149 1.50 7.54 22.18
N THR A 150 0.35 6.90 22.41
CA THR A 150 -0.65 7.34 23.40
C THR A 150 -0.36 6.79 24.79
N PHE A 151 -0.40 7.64 25.82
CA PHE A 151 -0.35 7.18 27.21
C PHE A 151 -1.66 6.48 27.61
N PRO A 152 -1.63 5.34 28.33
CA PRO A 152 -0.44 4.68 28.91
C PRO A 152 0.20 3.60 28.02
N SER A 153 -0.31 3.40 26.80
CA SER A 153 0.16 2.35 25.89
C SER A 153 1.61 2.53 25.42
N ASN A 154 2.08 3.78 25.33
CA ASN A 154 3.46 4.12 24.98
C ASN A 154 4.52 3.51 25.92
N ILE A 155 4.22 3.34 27.21
CA ILE A 155 5.13 2.69 28.17
C ILE A 155 5.33 1.22 27.78
N VAL A 156 4.23 0.51 27.55
CA VAL A 156 4.24 -0.89 27.12
C VAL A 156 4.92 -1.02 25.76
N ALA A 157 4.61 -0.12 24.83
CA ALA A 157 5.22 -0.09 23.51
C ALA A 157 6.76 0.05 23.58
N ASN A 158 7.27 0.96 24.42
CA ASN A 158 8.71 1.17 24.59
C ASN A 158 9.40 -0.04 25.25
N ILE A 159 8.77 -0.66 26.27
CA ILE A 159 9.32 -1.85 26.94
C ILE A 159 9.47 -3.02 25.96
N PHE A 160 8.46 -3.25 25.11
CA PHE A 160 8.44 -4.36 24.15
C PHE A 160 8.91 -3.98 22.74
N LYS A 161 9.46 -2.78 22.56
CA LYS A 161 10.02 -2.28 21.28
C LYS A 161 9.01 -2.33 20.11
N PHE A 162 7.78 -1.93 20.35
CA PHE A 162 6.84 -1.66 19.26
C PHE A 162 7.26 -0.38 18.53
N HIS A 163 7.57 -0.50 17.24
CA HIS A 163 8.01 0.62 16.41
C HIS A 163 6.88 1.12 15.51
N PRO A 164 6.86 2.43 15.18
CA PRO A 164 5.98 2.96 14.15
C PRO A 164 6.19 2.24 12.81
N LYS A 165 5.11 2.08 12.06
CA LYS A 165 5.13 1.58 10.68
C LYS A 165 4.93 2.74 9.71
N GLU A 166 5.52 2.63 8.52
CA GLU A 166 5.33 3.59 7.45
C GLU A 166 3.98 3.37 6.75
N LEU A 167 3.36 4.45 6.30
CA LEU A 167 2.17 4.37 5.45
C LEU A 167 2.59 4.03 4.02
N PHE A 168 1.71 3.35 3.30
CA PHE A 168 1.83 3.14 1.86
C PHE A 168 0.89 4.15 1.18
N ASP A 169 1.33 5.38 0.97
CA ASP A 169 0.47 6.45 0.46
C ASP A 169 1.22 7.30 -0.56
N VAL A 170 0.51 7.85 -1.56
CA VAL A 170 1.12 8.66 -2.61
C VAL A 170 1.65 9.96 -2.00
N ASP A 171 2.96 10.00 -1.85
CA ASP A 171 3.81 11.11 -1.41
C ASP A 171 3.13 12.26 -0.65
N ILE A 172 3.24 12.22 0.69
CA ILE A 172 3.01 13.39 1.56
C ILE A 172 3.98 14.54 1.21
N SER A 173 4.97 14.32 0.32
CA SER A 173 5.79 15.40 -0.26
C SER A 173 4.96 16.44 -1.03
N GLN A 174 3.78 16.12 -1.57
CA GLN A 174 2.86 17.14 -2.11
C GLN A 174 2.15 17.97 -1.03
N LYS A 175 2.06 17.48 0.22
CA LYS A 175 1.47 18.25 1.31
C LYS A 175 2.35 19.42 1.75
N LYS A 176 3.68 19.33 1.56
CA LYS A 176 4.60 20.46 1.76
C LYS A 176 4.37 21.60 0.76
N GLU A 177 3.84 21.30 -0.43
CA GLU A 177 3.53 22.30 -1.45
C GLU A 177 2.21 23.03 -1.14
N ILE A 178 1.25 22.32 -0.53
CA ILE A 178 -0.01 22.91 -0.02
C ILE A 178 0.26 23.80 1.23
N GLU A 179 1.27 23.44 2.04
CA GLU A 179 1.68 24.25 3.20
C GLU A 179 2.53 25.49 2.83
N SER A 180 2.99 25.59 1.57
CA SER A 180 3.71 26.76 1.03
C SER A 180 2.83 27.78 0.30
N ALA A 181 1.50 27.63 0.33
CA ALA A 181 0.59 28.66 -0.17
C ALA A 181 0.89 30.00 0.57
N PRO A 182 0.95 31.13 -0.14
CA PRO A 182 1.48 32.37 0.42
C PRO A 182 0.65 32.76 1.64
N LYS A 183 1.31 33.01 2.77
CA LYS A 183 0.69 33.70 3.89
C LYS A 183 0.12 34.99 3.34
N VAL A 184 -1.20 35.11 3.36
CA VAL A 184 -1.87 36.37 3.04
C VAL A 184 -1.37 37.35 4.11
N GLU A 185 -0.48 38.24 3.69
CA GLU A 185 -0.02 39.34 4.54
C GLU A 185 -1.27 40.19 4.87
N ALA A 186 -1.56 40.29 6.17
CA ALA A 186 -2.59 41.14 6.71
C ALA A 186 -2.03 42.54 6.99
#